data_AF-A0A5M6I0I7-F1
#
_entry.id   AF-A0A5M6I0I7-F1
#
_cell.length_a   1.000
_cell.length_b   1.000
_cell.length_c   1.000
_cell.angle_alpha   90.00
_cell.angle_beta   90.00
_cell.angle_gamma   90.00
#
_symmetry.space_group_name_H-M   'P 1'
#
loop_
_entity.id
_entity.type
_entity.pdbx_description
1 polymer ?
#
loop_
_entity_poly.entity_id
_entity_poly.type
_entity_poly.pdbx_seq_one_letter_code
_entity_poly.pdbx_strand_id
1 'polypeptide(L)'
;MTQPSAEEQYLLELINAERAKVGAQPLAFDGDLNEAAEGHSAWMIATDTFSHTGSGGSTAGQRMSAAGYAFTGSWAWGENIAYATTRSPAGYQDEVQLLHTNLMNSSGHRANILNGNYREVGLGIEVGDYGGRNSMFVTEDFAKSGTGTFLTGVAFDDKDGDKFYDPGEGLGAITVTAISSTGTKYTTTTMNAGGYDMVLPTGTYTVTFSGAGIATTTMQATVGSKNVKLDLVDPATDGGTVTPTPTPTPTPEPEPTPTPESSIIVGTSRGNTLNGTAAADQIQGLGGNDRLYGRDGNDRLDGGTGNDSLWGGTGADTLLGGDGRDVLYGEAGLDILTGGGGADRFVFNTALGSGNVDNITDFSVVDDTIVLENAIFTALRSTGTLSSSAFYAGTAAHDSTDRIIYNPNTGALVYDADGTGSAAGVEFARLTTGLSLQSSDFAVI
;
A
#
# COMPACT_ATOMS: atom_id res chain seq x y z
N MET A 1 25.49 13.35 -5.35
CA MET A 1 24.51 12.28 -5.50
C MET A 1 24.49 11.52 -4.21
N THR A 2 23.45 11.75 -3.45
CA THR A 2 23.11 10.96 -2.28
C THR A 2 22.93 9.50 -2.70
N GLN A 3 23.32 8.61 -1.80
CA GLN A 3 23.10 7.17 -1.98
C GLN A 3 21.78 6.87 -1.28
N PRO A 4 20.88 6.10 -1.90
CA PRO A 4 19.63 5.71 -1.28
C PRO A 4 19.89 5.06 0.09
N SER A 5 19.11 5.47 1.07
CA SER A 5 18.98 4.82 2.37
C SER A 5 18.39 3.42 2.24
N ALA A 6 18.40 2.65 3.33
CA ALA A 6 17.76 1.33 3.35
C ALA A 6 16.24 1.45 3.17
N GLU A 7 15.64 2.49 3.75
CA GLU A 7 14.22 2.81 3.63
C GLU A 7 13.84 3.21 2.21
N GLU A 8 14.67 4.00 1.51
CA GLU A 8 14.44 4.34 0.11
C GLU A 8 14.60 3.13 -0.81
N GLN A 9 15.60 2.28 -0.55
CA GLN A 9 15.72 1.02 -1.27
C GLN A 9 14.48 0.15 -1.07
N TYR A 10 14.00 0.01 0.17
CA TYR A 10 12.78 -0.71 0.47
C TYR A 10 11.57 -0.16 -0.30
N LEU A 11 11.41 1.17 -0.33
CA LEU A 11 10.36 1.81 -1.12
C LEU A 11 10.48 1.52 -2.62
N LEU A 12 11.69 1.52 -3.19
CA LEU A 12 11.89 1.15 -4.59
C LEU A 12 11.46 -0.30 -4.86
N GLU A 13 11.77 -1.20 -3.94
CA GLU A 13 11.40 -2.62 -4.07
C GLU A 13 9.88 -2.80 -4.04
N LEU A 14 9.17 -2.08 -3.15
CA LEU A 14 7.70 -2.04 -3.14
C LEU A 14 7.13 -1.50 -4.47
N ILE A 15 7.66 -0.37 -4.96
CA ILE A 15 7.25 0.22 -6.25
C ILE A 15 7.47 -0.75 -7.41
N ASN A 16 8.63 -1.41 -7.46
CA ASN A 16 8.96 -2.32 -8.55
C ASN A 16 8.14 -3.62 -8.50
N ALA A 17 7.75 -4.07 -7.30
CA ALA A 17 6.81 -5.18 -7.14
C ALA A 17 5.44 -4.83 -7.75
N GLU A 18 4.89 -3.64 -7.46
CA GLU A 18 3.62 -3.19 -8.05
C GLU A 18 3.70 -3.03 -9.58
N ARG A 19 4.81 -2.50 -10.07
CA ARG A 19 5.06 -2.35 -11.52
C ARG A 19 5.13 -3.70 -12.23
N ALA A 20 5.72 -4.71 -11.60
CA ALA A 20 5.78 -6.07 -12.15
C ALA A 20 4.38 -6.67 -12.35
N LYS A 21 3.44 -6.46 -11.40
CA LYS A 21 2.05 -6.95 -11.49
C LYS A 21 1.32 -6.47 -12.75
N VAL A 22 1.66 -5.28 -13.25
CA VAL A 22 1.04 -4.69 -14.46
C VAL A 22 1.92 -4.75 -15.72
N GLY A 23 3.06 -5.44 -15.66
CA GLY A 23 4.01 -5.55 -16.78
C GLY A 23 4.72 -4.23 -17.14
N ALA A 24 4.72 -3.26 -16.23
CA ALA A 24 5.54 -2.06 -16.32
C ALA A 24 7.01 -2.43 -16.07
N GLN A 25 7.93 -1.73 -16.72
CA GLN A 25 9.36 -1.97 -16.53
C GLN A 25 9.80 -1.51 -15.15
N PRO A 26 10.77 -2.17 -14.49
CA PRO A 26 11.30 -1.69 -13.22
C PRO A 26 11.97 -0.32 -13.39
N LEU A 27 11.96 0.45 -12.31
CA LEU A 27 12.66 1.72 -12.20
C LEU A 27 14.08 1.47 -11.66
N ALA A 28 15.04 2.21 -12.19
CA ALA A 28 16.37 2.34 -11.63
C ALA A 28 16.42 3.58 -10.74
N PHE A 29 17.29 3.57 -9.73
CA PHE A 29 17.57 4.80 -8.99
C PHE A 29 18.27 5.81 -9.90
N ASP A 30 18.04 7.09 -9.64
CA ASP A 30 18.85 8.17 -10.20
C ASP A 30 19.22 9.13 -9.08
N GLY A 31 20.52 9.37 -8.93
CA GLY A 31 21.06 10.16 -7.82
C GLY A 31 20.71 11.64 -7.88
N ASP A 32 20.42 12.19 -9.06
CA ASP A 32 19.98 13.58 -9.20
C ASP A 32 18.48 13.69 -8.89
N LEU A 33 17.68 12.69 -9.27
CA LEU A 33 16.27 12.63 -8.84
C LEU A 33 16.16 12.42 -7.33
N ASN A 34 16.98 11.57 -6.71
CA ASN A 34 17.02 11.36 -5.27
C ASN A 34 17.28 12.68 -4.53
N GLU A 35 18.32 13.42 -4.93
CA GLU A 35 18.64 14.72 -4.34
C GLU A 35 17.48 15.73 -4.47
N ALA A 36 16.77 15.72 -5.60
CA ALA A 36 15.59 16.58 -5.78
C ALA A 36 14.43 16.18 -4.84
N ALA A 37 14.19 14.88 -4.69
CA ALA A 37 13.14 14.33 -3.84
C ALA A 37 13.43 14.56 -2.35
N GLU A 38 14.64 14.24 -1.88
CA GLU A 38 15.10 14.46 -0.50
C GLU A 38 15.02 15.95 -0.16
N GLY A 39 15.53 16.81 -1.05
CA GLY A 39 15.48 18.25 -0.88
C GLY A 39 14.04 18.80 -0.78
N HIS A 40 13.09 18.21 -1.51
CA HIS A 40 11.69 18.61 -1.45
C HIS A 40 11.00 18.12 -0.17
N SER A 41 11.23 16.87 0.23
CA SER A 41 10.76 16.32 1.52
C SER A 41 11.27 17.14 2.70
N ALA A 42 12.57 17.46 2.73
CA ALA A 42 13.19 18.28 3.76
C ALA A 42 12.62 19.71 3.78
N TRP A 43 12.38 20.30 2.60
CA TRP A 43 11.77 21.63 2.50
C TRP A 43 10.33 21.65 3.02
N MET A 44 9.51 20.64 2.69
CA MET A 44 8.14 20.52 3.18
C MET A 44 8.08 20.46 4.72
N ILE A 45 8.96 19.65 5.32
CA ILE A 45 9.13 19.59 6.79
C ILE A 45 9.55 20.95 7.34
N ALA A 46 10.63 21.53 6.82
CA ALA A 46 11.21 22.77 7.35
C ALA A 46 10.29 23.99 7.23
N THR A 47 9.34 23.97 6.30
CA THR A 47 8.41 25.07 6.04
C THR A 47 6.98 24.79 6.50
N ASP A 48 6.75 23.66 7.18
CA ASP A 48 5.43 23.22 7.62
C ASP A 48 4.38 23.30 6.48
N THR A 49 4.80 22.87 5.28
CA THR A 49 4.01 22.95 4.05
C THR A 49 3.92 21.57 3.38
N PHE A 50 2.77 21.22 2.81
CA PHE A 50 2.59 20.03 1.97
C PHE A 50 2.11 20.45 0.58
N SER A 51 3.00 20.39 -0.43
CA SER A 51 2.70 20.85 -1.79
C SER A 51 3.68 20.30 -2.83
N HIS A 52 3.19 20.02 -4.04
CA HIS A 52 4.04 19.80 -5.21
C HIS A 52 4.83 21.07 -5.62
N THR A 53 4.31 22.25 -5.28
CA THR A 53 4.98 23.53 -5.56
C THR A 53 5.98 23.81 -4.45
N GLY A 54 7.27 23.72 -4.79
CA GLY A 54 8.37 23.86 -3.85
C GLY A 54 8.82 25.30 -3.64
N SER A 55 9.97 25.45 -2.98
CA SER A 55 10.60 26.74 -2.69
C SER A 55 10.64 27.67 -3.91
N GLY A 56 10.27 28.93 -3.71
CA GLY A 56 10.23 29.94 -4.77
C GLY A 56 9.19 29.70 -5.89
N GLY A 57 8.23 28.79 -5.68
CA GLY A 57 7.24 28.42 -6.70
C GLY A 57 7.75 27.38 -7.70
N SER A 58 8.79 26.62 -7.34
CA SER A 58 9.40 25.63 -8.22
C SER A 58 8.50 24.43 -8.48
N THR A 59 8.50 23.92 -9.71
CA THR A 59 7.90 22.62 -10.04
C THR A 59 8.87 21.48 -9.77
N ALA A 60 8.38 20.24 -9.66
CA ALA A 60 9.22 19.05 -9.49
C ALA A 60 10.29 18.94 -10.59
N GLY A 61 9.90 19.06 -11.86
CA GLY A 61 10.87 19.08 -12.97
C GLY A 61 11.94 20.17 -12.86
N GLN A 62 11.62 21.36 -12.31
CA GLN A 62 12.65 22.38 -12.06
C GLN A 62 13.61 21.97 -10.95
N ARG A 63 13.12 21.29 -9.89
CA ARG A 63 13.96 20.74 -8.83
C ARG A 63 14.86 19.62 -9.34
N MET A 64 14.30 18.67 -10.10
CA MET A 64 15.07 17.60 -10.77
C MET A 64 16.20 18.18 -11.64
N SER A 65 15.89 19.17 -12.49
CA SER A 65 16.93 19.83 -13.32
C SER A 65 17.95 20.62 -12.49
N ALA A 66 17.54 21.22 -11.37
CA ALA A 66 18.45 21.93 -10.48
C ALA A 66 19.39 20.98 -9.72
N ALA A 67 18.93 19.76 -9.43
CA ALA A 67 19.73 18.70 -8.83
C ALA A 67 20.75 18.08 -9.80
N GLY A 68 20.56 18.27 -11.11
CA GLY A 68 21.48 17.81 -12.15
C GLY A 68 20.81 16.97 -13.25
N TYR A 69 19.57 16.53 -13.02
CA TYR A 69 18.90 15.59 -13.92
C TYR A 69 18.66 16.21 -15.29
N ALA A 70 19.24 15.59 -16.31
CA ALA A 70 19.21 16.09 -17.67
C ALA A 70 18.03 15.50 -18.45
N PHE A 71 16.95 16.27 -18.60
CA PHE A 71 15.85 15.93 -19.50
C PHE A 71 16.29 15.96 -20.97
N THR A 72 16.67 14.80 -21.49
CA THR A 72 17.18 14.64 -22.86
C THR A 72 16.30 13.69 -23.68
N GLY A 73 16.29 13.87 -25.01
CA GLY A 73 15.52 13.02 -25.92
C GLY A 73 14.00 13.12 -25.71
N SER A 74 13.31 11.98 -25.82
CA SER A 74 11.89 11.87 -25.45
C SER A 74 11.82 11.65 -23.94
N TRP A 75 11.44 12.69 -23.21
CA TRP A 75 11.37 12.68 -21.75
C TRP A 75 9.93 12.73 -21.24
N ALA A 76 9.75 12.24 -20.02
CA ALA A 76 8.54 12.36 -19.21
C ALA A 76 8.96 12.42 -17.74
N TRP A 77 8.17 13.07 -16.90
CA TRP A 77 8.37 13.09 -15.45
C TRP A 77 7.04 13.14 -14.71
N GLY A 78 7.06 12.73 -13.45
CA GLY A 78 5.94 12.82 -12.50
C GLY A 78 6.47 12.94 -11.08
N GLU A 79 5.63 13.41 -10.18
CA GLU A 79 5.95 13.48 -8.75
C GLU A 79 4.77 12.94 -7.94
N ASN A 80 5.08 12.14 -6.94
CA ASN A 80 4.17 11.85 -5.82
C ASN A 80 4.76 12.40 -4.53
N ILE A 81 3.88 12.85 -3.63
CA ILE A 81 4.27 13.24 -2.27
C ILE A 81 3.28 12.65 -1.28
N ALA A 82 3.79 12.19 -0.14
CA ALA A 82 2.97 11.73 0.98
C ALA A 82 3.67 12.03 2.30
N TYR A 83 2.89 12.10 3.39
CA TYR A 83 3.44 12.13 4.73
C TYR A 83 2.55 11.40 5.72
N ALA A 84 3.16 10.94 6.81
CA ALA A 84 2.47 10.32 7.94
C ALA A 84 3.22 10.63 9.23
N THR A 85 2.47 10.82 10.32
CA THR A 85 3.08 10.94 11.65
C THR A 85 3.76 9.62 12.01
N THR A 86 5.04 9.67 12.40
CA THR A 86 5.82 8.47 12.75
C THR A 86 5.33 7.87 14.06
N ARG A 87 5.27 6.54 14.15
CA ARG A 87 4.85 5.82 15.36
C ARG A 87 6.03 5.36 16.22
N SER A 88 7.21 5.19 15.62
CA SER A 88 8.46 4.83 16.29
C SER A 88 9.59 5.77 15.88
N PRO A 89 10.54 6.12 16.77
CA PRO A 89 11.73 6.88 16.41
C PRO A 89 12.81 6.05 15.67
N ALA A 90 12.61 4.75 15.45
CA ALA A 90 13.56 3.88 14.74
C ALA A 90 12.85 2.78 13.92
N GLY A 91 13.48 2.39 12.81
CA GLY A 91 13.09 1.23 11.99
C GLY A 91 11.90 1.47 11.06
N TYR A 92 11.82 2.64 10.42
CA TYR A 92 10.64 3.18 9.73
C TYR A 92 10.03 2.37 8.56
N GLN A 93 10.37 1.09 8.42
CA GLN A 93 9.82 0.15 7.44
C GLN A 93 8.29 0.19 7.41
N ASP A 94 7.63 0.19 8.58
CA ASP A 94 6.17 0.27 8.68
C ASP A 94 5.62 1.60 8.16
N GLU A 95 6.30 2.72 8.42
CA GLU A 95 5.93 4.04 7.88
C GLU A 95 6.13 4.10 6.36
N VAL A 96 7.21 3.51 5.84
CA VAL A 96 7.45 3.42 4.39
C VAL A 96 6.35 2.60 3.72
N GLN A 97 6.00 1.44 4.27
CA GLN A 97 4.95 0.58 3.74
C GLN A 97 3.58 1.28 3.80
N LEU A 98 3.27 1.96 4.91
CA LEU A 98 2.04 2.75 5.05
C LEU A 98 1.95 3.85 3.97
N LEU A 99 3.03 4.61 3.79
CA LEU A 99 3.06 5.70 2.81
C LEU A 99 2.92 5.17 1.38
N HIS A 100 3.61 4.09 1.03
CA HIS A 100 3.48 3.44 -0.26
C HIS A 100 2.05 2.95 -0.52
N THR A 101 1.43 2.27 0.45
CA THR A 101 0.04 1.80 0.36
C THR A 101 -0.93 2.97 0.14
N ASN A 102 -0.77 4.08 0.87
CA ASN A 102 -1.60 5.26 0.69
C ASN A 102 -1.46 5.87 -0.72
N LEU A 103 -0.24 5.93 -1.25
CA LEU A 103 0.01 6.36 -2.62
C LEU A 103 -0.64 5.41 -3.64
N MET A 104 -0.55 4.10 -3.42
CA MET A 104 -1.22 3.11 -4.27
C MET A 104 -2.74 3.16 -4.18
N ASN A 105 -3.34 3.54 -3.05
CA ASN A 105 -4.79 3.70 -2.93
C ASN A 105 -5.32 4.95 -3.64
N SER A 106 -4.48 5.96 -3.83
CA SER A 106 -4.84 7.18 -4.54
C SER A 106 -4.66 7.06 -6.06
N SER A 107 -5.74 7.24 -6.83
CA SER A 107 -5.74 7.02 -8.28
C SER A 107 -4.71 7.85 -9.05
N GLY A 108 -4.47 9.11 -8.65
CA GLY A 108 -3.48 10.00 -9.27
C GLY A 108 -2.05 9.53 -9.02
N HIS A 109 -1.74 9.19 -7.76
CA HIS A 109 -0.41 8.75 -7.37
C HIS A 109 -0.08 7.35 -7.91
N ARG A 110 -1.04 6.41 -7.82
CA ARG A 110 -0.97 5.09 -8.44
C ARG A 110 -0.70 5.17 -9.94
N ALA A 111 -1.30 6.14 -10.65
CA ALA A 111 -1.05 6.32 -12.08
C ALA A 111 0.41 6.68 -12.38
N ASN A 112 1.10 7.44 -11.51
CA ASN A 112 2.53 7.69 -11.64
C ASN A 112 3.36 6.42 -11.36
N ILE A 113 3.09 5.75 -10.23
CA ILE A 113 3.82 4.53 -9.82
C ILE A 113 3.78 3.47 -10.92
N LEU A 114 2.61 3.26 -11.53
CA LEU A 114 2.39 2.24 -12.56
C LEU A 114 2.68 2.71 -14.00
N ASN A 115 3.13 3.96 -14.19
CA ASN A 115 3.37 4.48 -15.52
C ASN A 115 4.56 3.78 -16.18
N GLY A 116 4.27 2.95 -17.18
CA GLY A 116 5.28 2.19 -17.92
C GLY A 116 6.26 3.04 -18.75
N ASN A 117 6.03 4.35 -18.88
CA ASN A 117 6.95 5.25 -19.57
C ASN A 117 8.14 5.68 -18.71
N TYR A 118 8.01 5.70 -17.37
CA TYR A 118 9.13 6.02 -16.49
C TYR A 118 10.16 4.89 -16.45
N ARG A 119 11.43 5.25 -16.29
CA ARG A 119 12.59 4.35 -16.26
C ARG A 119 13.46 4.54 -15.02
N GLU A 120 13.40 5.73 -14.46
CA GLU A 120 14.24 6.19 -13.37
C GLU A 120 13.35 6.76 -12.28
N VAL A 121 13.81 6.71 -11.04
CA VAL A 121 13.13 7.31 -9.90
C VAL A 121 14.12 7.86 -8.89
N GLY A 122 13.77 9.00 -8.33
CA GLY A 122 14.32 9.54 -7.12
C GLY A 122 13.36 9.32 -5.97
N LEU A 123 13.84 8.76 -4.87
CA LEU A 123 13.03 8.59 -3.65
C LEU A 123 13.68 9.40 -2.55
N GLY A 124 12.90 10.28 -1.92
CA GLY A 124 13.36 11.13 -0.84
C GLY A 124 12.54 10.92 0.42
N ILE A 125 13.13 10.21 1.38
CA ILE A 125 12.51 9.90 2.66
C ILE A 125 13.13 10.75 3.76
N GLU A 126 12.35 11.68 4.31
CA GLU A 126 12.81 12.58 5.37
C GLU A 126 11.91 12.48 6.59
N VAL A 127 12.50 12.57 7.79
CA VAL A 127 11.77 12.55 9.05
C VAL A 127 12.06 13.83 9.83
N GLY A 128 11.02 14.51 10.26
CA GLY A 128 11.17 15.69 11.10
C GLY A 128 9.87 16.21 11.68
N ASP A 129 9.95 17.34 12.39
CA ASP A 129 8.79 17.98 13.00
C ASP A 129 7.94 18.68 11.94
N TYR A 130 6.68 18.26 11.82
CA TYR A 130 5.67 18.84 10.95
C TYR A 130 4.37 19.01 11.73
N GLY A 131 3.85 20.24 11.81
CA GLY A 131 2.69 20.58 12.61
C GLY A 131 2.81 20.23 14.10
N GLY A 132 4.04 20.19 14.66
CA GLY A 132 4.32 19.81 16.04
C GLY A 132 4.35 18.30 16.30
N ARG A 133 4.46 17.49 15.25
CA ARG A 133 4.54 16.02 15.32
C ARG A 133 5.69 15.52 14.45
N ASN A 134 6.46 14.57 14.99
CA ASN A 134 7.45 13.86 14.19
C ASN A 134 6.75 13.09 13.07
N SER A 135 7.10 13.39 11.83
CA SER A 135 6.43 12.89 10.64
C SER A 135 7.46 12.48 9.59
N MET A 136 7.17 11.37 8.91
CA MET A 136 7.91 10.92 7.74
C MET A 136 7.26 11.47 6.48
N PHE A 137 8.07 12.04 5.61
CA PHE A 137 7.71 12.51 4.28
C PHE A 137 8.37 11.60 3.25
N VAL A 138 7.62 11.32 2.19
CA VAL A 138 8.10 10.64 0.99
C VAL A 138 7.83 11.56 -0.19
N THR A 139 8.86 11.79 -1.00
CA THR A 139 8.73 12.34 -2.35
C THR A 139 9.22 11.27 -3.34
N GLU A 140 8.41 10.96 -4.35
CA GLU A 140 8.77 10.04 -5.45
C GLU A 140 8.84 10.83 -6.75
N ASP A 141 10.06 11.07 -7.24
CA ASP A 141 10.35 11.81 -8.45
C ASP A 141 10.62 10.84 -9.61
N PHE A 142 9.61 10.61 -10.44
CA PHE A 142 9.71 9.69 -11.57
C PHE A 142 10.20 10.41 -12.82
N ALA A 143 11.07 9.75 -13.60
CA ALA A 143 11.47 10.30 -14.88
C ALA A 143 11.84 9.24 -15.94
N LYS A 144 12.02 9.73 -17.15
CA LYS A 144 12.68 9.04 -18.25
C LYS A 144 13.55 10.02 -19.00
N SER A 145 14.86 9.76 -19.05
CA SER A 145 15.79 10.47 -19.92
C SER A 145 16.31 9.55 -21.04
N GLY A 146 16.45 10.10 -22.25
CA GLY A 146 17.11 9.42 -23.36
C GLY A 146 16.50 8.06 -23.80
N THR A 147 17.37 7.17 -24.28
CA THR A 147 17.01 5.82 -24.79
C THR A 147 17.65 4.68 -24.00
N GLY A 148 18.52 4.97 -23.04
CA GLY A 148 19.25 3.96 -22.26
C GLY A 148 18.30 3.06 -21.47
N THR A 149 18.57 1.76 -21.48
CA THR A 149 17.87 0.75 -20.68
C THR A 149 18.77 0.30 -19.56
N PHE A 150 18.19 0.14 -18.38
CA PHE A 150 18.91 -0.24 -17.18
C PHE A 150 18.79 -1.74 -16.93
N LEU A 151 19.89 -2.36 -16.55
CA LEU A 151 19.84 -3.51 -15.65
C LEU A 151 19.92 -2.94 -14.23
N THR A 152 18.89 -3.18 -13.43
CA THR A 152 18.76 -2.70 -12.05
C THR A 152 18.49 -3.88 -11.12
N GLY A 153 18.66 -3.72 -9.82
CA GLY A 153 18.26 -4.71 -8.83
C GLY A 153 18.89 -4.45 -7.48
N VAL A 154 18.74 -5.41 -6.58
CA VAL A 154 19.28 -5.35 -5.23
C VAL A 154 20.04 -6.65 -4.90
N ALA A 155 21.17 -6.52 -4.20
CA ALA A 155 21.84 -7.64 -3.58
C ALA A 155 21.57 -7.62 -2.07
N PHE A 156 21.05 -8.71 -1.52
CA PHE A 156 20.69 -8.78 -0.11
C PHE A 156 20.82 -10.19 0.49
N ASP A 157 21.02 -10.22 1.79
CA ASP A 157 21.03 -11.42 2.63
C ASP A 157 19.66 -11.57 3.26
N ASP A 158 18.82 -12.42 2.68
CA ASP A 158 17.43 -12.68 3.06
C ASP A 158 17.38 -13.40 4.42
N LYS A 159 17.04 -12.65 5.48
CA LYS A 159 17.13 -13.13 6.86
C LYS A 159 15.88 -13.82 7.34
N ASP A 160 14.73 -13.52 6.75
CA ASP A 160 13.44 -14.05 7.16
C ASP A 160 12.85 -15.06 6.17
N GLY A 161 13.45 -15.18 4.98
CA GLY A 161 13.15 -16.20 3.96
C GLY A 161 12.04 -15.79 2.99
N ASP A 162 11.60 -14.53 2.99
CA ASP A 162 10.52 -14.05 2.15
C ASP A 162 10.96 -13.72 0.71
N LYS A 163 12.29 -13.72 0.45
CA LYS A 163 12.94 -13.37 -0.82
C LYS A 163 12.60 -11.97 -1.32
N PHE A 164 12.27 -11.08 -0.40
CA PHE A 164 12.07 -9.67 -0.61
C PHE A 164 13.12 -8.90 0.20
N TYR A 165 13.43 -7.69 -0.24
CA TYR A 165 14.41 -6.88 0.46
C TYR A 165 13.78 -6.26 1.70
N ASP A 166 14.44 -6.37 2.85
CA ASP A 166 14.13 -5.57 4.03
C ASP A 166 15.26 -4.60 4.43
N PRO A 167 14.91 -3.46 5.08
CA PRO A 167 15.89 -2.56 5.64
C PRO A 167 16.89 -3.26 6.57
N GLY A 168 18.16 -3.26 6.17
CA GLY A 168 19.25 -3.90 6.92
C GLY A 168 19.72 -5.24 6.35
N GLU A 169 19.14 -5.72 5.25
CA GLU A 169 19.60 -6.90 4.52
C GLU A 169 20.54 -6.60 3.36
N GLY A 170 20.57 -5.33 2.94
CA GLY A 170 21.36 -4.86 1.81
C GLY A 170 22.85 -5.19 1.90
N LEU A 171 23.37 -5.75 0.81
CA LEU A 171 24.78 -6.07 0.64
C LEU A 171 25.46 -4.99 -0.21
N GLY A 172 26.08 -4.03 0.46
CA GLY A 172 26.86 -2.97 -0.18
C GLY A 172 28.24 -3.42 -0.66
N ALA A 173 28.81 -2.63 -1.58
CA ALA A 173 30.15 -2.83 -2.14
C ALA A 173 30.35 -4.14 -2.92
N ILE A 174 29.27 -4.79 -3.37
CA ILE A 174 29.32 -5.97 -4.23
C ILE A 174 29.56 -5.52 -5.67
N THR A 175 30.61 -6.06 -6.30
CA THR A 175 30.92 -5.78 -7.70
C THR A 175 29.96 -6.56 -8.60
N VAL A 176 29.22 -5.84 -9.44
CA VAL A 176 28.33 -6.43 -10.46
C VAL A 176 28.97 -6.23 -11.83
N THR A 177 29.33 -7.32 -12.49
CA THR A 177 29.98 -7.32 -13.81
C THR A 177 29.07 -7.95 -14.85
N ALA A 178 28.64 -7.19 -15.85
CA ALA A 178 27.92 -7.70 -17.01
C ALA A 178 28.86 -7.84 -18.22
N ILE A 179 28.95 -9.03 -18.80
CA ILE A 179 29.75 -9.31 -20.00
C ILE A 179 28.80 -9.66 -21.14
N SER A 180 28.78 -8.87 -22.20
CA SER A 180 27.96 -9.15 -23.39
C SER A 180 28.42 -10.43 -24.10
N SER A 181 27.57 -10.98 -24.96
CA SER A 181 27.94 -12.09 -25.85
C SER A 181 29.16 -11.80 -26.76
N THR A 182 29.47 -10.52 -27.00
CA THR A 182 30.65 -10.06 -27.75
C THR A 182 31.89 -9.85 -26.88
N GLY A 183 31.81 -10.11 -25.57
CA GLY A 183 32.89 -9.96 -24.60
C GLY A 183 33.07 -8.54 -24.05
N THR A 184 32.16 -7.59 -24.36
CA THR A 184 32.23 -6.24 -23.80
C THR A 184 31.83 -6.26 -22.34
N LYS A 185 32.70 -5.73 -21.47
CA LYS A 185 32.50 -5.71 -20.02
C LYS A 185 31.95 -4.37 -19.55
N TYR A 186 30.91 -4.43 -18.72
CA TYR A 186 30.32 -3.33 -17.97
C TYR A 186 30.40 -3.68 -16.49
N THR A 187 30.62 -2.68 -15.63
CA THR A 187 30.81 -2.93 -14.20
C THR A 187 30.21 -1.79 -13.41
N THR A 188 29.49 -2.14 -12.35
CA THR A 188 28.99 -1.24 -11.31
C THR A 188 29.25 -1.87 -9.95
N THR A 189 28.87 -1.18 -8.88
CA THR A 189 28.97 -1.69 -7.51
C THR A 189 27.66 -1.40 -6.80
N THR A 190 27.20 -2.34 -5.97
CA THR A 190 26.02 -2.11 -5.15
C THR A 190 26.26 -0.99 -4.15
N MET A 191 25.25 -0.14 -4.01
CA MET A 191 25.15 0.94 -3.04
C MET A 191 25.06 0.35 -1.63
N ASN A 192 25.18 1.17 -0.58
CA ASN A 192 25.18 0.68 0.80
C ASN A 192 23.93 -0.14 1.15
N ALA A 193 22.77 0.26 0.63
CA ALA A 193 21.51 -0.46 0.80
C ALA A 193 21.37 -1.70 -0.09
N GLY A 194 22.37 -2.06 -0.90
CA GLY A 194 22.38 -3.23 -1.78
C GLY A 194 21.91 -2.99 -3.21
N GLY A 195 21.21 -1.87 -3.47
CA GLY A 195 20.74 -1.50 -4.80
C GLY A 195 21.88 -1.26 -5.81
N TYR A 196 21.62 -1.51 -7.08
CA TYR A 196 22.53 -1.15 -8.16
C TYR A 196 21.76 -0.88 -9.45
N ASP A 197 22.38 -0.12 -10.33
CA ASP A 197 21.97 -0.02 -11.71
C ASP A 197 23.19 0.02 -12.65
N MET A 198 22.93 -0.29 -13.92
CA MET A 198 23.87 -0.08 -15.00
C MET A 198 23.12 0.10 -16.32
N VAL A 199 23.52 1.12 -17.08
CA VAL A 199 23.03 1.29 -18.45
C VAL A 199 23.69 0.26 -19.36
N LEU A 200 22.87 -0.58 -19.99
CA LEU A 200 23.33 -1.61 -20.93
C LEU A 200 22.66 -1.43 -22.30
N PRO A 201 23.42 -1.55 -23.40
CA PRO A 201 22.83 -1.73 -24.73
C PRO A 201 21.95 -2.98 -24.81
N THR A 202 21.06 -3.02 -25.80
CA THR A 202 20.27 -4.24 -26.09
C THR A 202 21.20 -5.43 -26.34
N GLY A 203 20.94 -6.54 -25.65
CA GLY A 203 21.75 -7.76 -25.78
C GLY A 203 21.58 -8.71 -24.60
N THR A 204 22.26 -9.85 -24.68
CA THR A 204 22.34 -10.84 -23.60
C THR A 204 23.70 -10.74 -22.91
N TYR A 205 23.66 -10.84 -21.58
CA TYR A 205 24.77 -10.61 -20.68
C TYR A 205 24.90 -11.74 -19.69
N THR A 206 26.13 -12.19 -19.49
CA THR A 206 26.51 -12.95 -18.30
C THR A 206 26.81 -11.95 -17.19
N VAL A 207 26.01 -11.96 -16.14
CA VAL A 207 26.13 -11.05 -14.99
C VAL A 207 26.75 -11.80 -13.83
N THR A 208 27.87 -11.31 -13.31
CA THR A 208 28.57 -11.90 -12.17
C THR A 208 28.57 -10.93 -11.00
N PHE A 209 28.08 -11.41 -9.85
CA PHE A 209 28.17 -10.74 -8.56
C PHE A 209 29.37 -11.31 -7.80
N SER A 210 30.24 -10.42 -7.32
CA SER A 210 31.45 -10.82 -6.59
C SER A 210 31.83 -9.77 -5.56
N GLY A 211 32.29 -10.21 -4.39
CA GLY A 211 32.63 -9.31 -3.29
C GLY A 211 33.08 -10.08 -2.04
N ALA A 212 33.48 -9.34 -1.01
CA ALA A 212 33.74 -9.93 0.29
C ALA A 212 32.43 -10.41 0.93
N GLY A 213 32.45 -11.54 1.64
CA GLY A 213 31.30 -12.04 2.39
C GLY A 213 30.20 -12.72 1.57
N ILE A 214 30.37 -12.83 0.24
CA ILE A 214 29.40 -13.52 -0.64
C ILE A 214 30.05 -14.61 -1.49
N ALA A 215 29.30 -15.65 -1.82
CA ALA A 215 29.62 -16.57 -2.89
C ALA A 215 29.59 -15.82 -4.24
N THR A 216 30.56 -16.13 -5.12
CA THR A 216 30.54 -15.58 -6.47
C THR A 216 29.41 -16.22 -7.27
N THR A 217 28.41 -15.42 -7.62
CA THR A 217 27.20 -15.89 -8.30
C THR A 217 27.16 -15.34 -9.72
N THR A 218 26.83 -16.20 -10.69
CA THR A 218 26.71 -15.82 -12.10
C THR A 218 25.31 -16.13 -12.62
N MET A 219 24.71 -15.14 -13.27
CA MET A 219 23.35 -15.15 -13.79
C MET A 219 23.34 -14.67 -15.25
N GLN A 220 22.22 -14.82 -15.93
CA GLN A 220 22.01 -14.29 -17.28
C GLN A 220 21.01 -13.15 -17.23
N ALA A 221 21.21 -12.12 -18.07
CA ALA A 221 20.26 -11.03 -18.27
C ALA A 221 20.16 -10.68 -19.76
N THR A 222 18.99 -10.26 -20.22
CA THR A 222 18.69 -9.92 -21.61
C THR A 222 18.02 -8.58 -21.60
N VAL A 223 18.78 -7.56 -21.96
CA VAL A 223 18.32 -6.18 -22.00
C VAL A 223 17.72 -5.90 -23.36
N GLY A 224 16.47 -5.45 -23.37
CA GLY A 224 15.68 -5.17 -24.58
C GLY A 224 15.48 -3.67 -24.79
N SER A 225 14.22 -3.28 -24.94
CA SER A 225 13.77 -1.88 -24.98
C SER A 225 13.19 -1.38 -23.65
N LYS A 226 13.12 -2.26 -22.66
CA LYS A 226 12.67 -2.01 -21.29
C LYS A 226 13.81 -2.29 -20.30
N ASN A 227 13.76 -1.62 -19.16
CA ASN A 227 14.61 -1.97 -18.03
C ASN A 227 14.36 -3.41 -17.58
N VAL A 228 15.39 -4.00 -16.95
CA VAL A 228 15.38 -5.38 -16.44
C VAL A 228 15.81 -5.35 -14.98
N LYS A 229 15.08 -6.07 -14.13
CA LYS A 229 15.45 -6.28 -12.73
C LYS A 229 16.19 -7.61 -12.59
N LEU A 230 17.26 -7.64 -11.82
CA LEU A 230 18.02 -8.85 -11.51
C LEU A 230 18.57 -8.75 -10.08
N ASP A 231 18.02 -9.54 -9.18
CA ASP A 231 18.44 -9.52 -7.78
C ASP A 231 19.43 -10.63 -7.46
N LEU A 232 20.23 -10.39 -6.44
CA LEU A 232 21.05 -11.42 -5.80
C LEU A 232 20.49 -11.64 -4.39
N VAL A 233 19.94 -12.84 -4.15
CA VAL A 233 19.29 -13.22 -2.89
C VAL A 233 20.12 -14.31 -2.20
N ASP A 234 20.36 -14.15 -0.90
CA ASP A 234 21.07 -15.09 -0.01
C ASP A 234 22.37 -15.68 -0.63
N PRO A 235 23.38 -14.85 -0.91
CA PRO A 235 24.62 -15.33 -1.51
C PRO A 235 25.63 -15.85 -0.48
N ALA A 236 25.21 -16.48 0.63
CA ALA A 236 26.11 -16.85 1.73
C ALA A 236 27.29 -17.76 1.30
N THR A 237 28.46 -17.60 1.95
CA THR A 237 29.71 -18.31 1.61
C THR A 237 29.83 -19.76 2.11
N ASP A 238 28.89 -20.27 2.93
CA ASP A 238 29.06 -21.53 3.70
C ASP A 238 28.45 -22.78 3.06
N GLY A 239 28.79 -23.08 1.80
CA GLY A 239 28.61 -24.43 1.23
C GLY A 239 27.17 -24.95 1.06
N GLY A 240 26.16 -24.12 1.33
CA GLY A 240 24.80 -24.36 0.88
C GLY A 240 24.77 -24.37 -0.65
N THR A 241 24.14 -25.37 -1.25
CA THR A 241 23.86 -25.37 -2.69
C THR A 241 23.07 -24.10 -3.02
N VAL A 242 23.77 -23.09 -3.54
CA VAL A 242 23.18 -21.97 -4.25
C VAL A 242 22.25 -22.56 -5.29
N THR A 243 20.95 -22.34 -5.12
CA THR A 243 19.95 -22.74 -6.11
C THR A 243 19.87 -21.60 -7.13
N PRO A 244 20.48 -21.71 -8.32
CA PRO A 244 20.26 -20.72 -9.36
C PRO A 244 18.79 -20.80 -9.79
N THR A 245 18.08 -19.68 -9.74
CA THR A 245 16.74 -19.52 -10.34
C THR A 245 16.82 -18.31 -11.28
N PRO A 246 16.24 -18.38 -12.50
CA PRO A 246 17.01 -18.44 -13.74
C PRO A 246 16.97 -17.13 -14.56
N THR A 247 17.68 -17.18 -15.69
CA THR A 247 17.56 -16.35 -16.91
C THR A 247 16.27 -15.54 -17.04
N PRO A 248 16.32 -14.28 -17.55
CA PRO A 248 15.14 -13.45 -17.78
C PRO A 248 14.15 -14.17 -18.70
N THR A 249 12.98 -14.48 -18.16
CA THR A 249 11.86 -14.98 -18.93
C THR A 249 11.23 -13.81 -19.72
N PRO A 250 11.19 -13.87 -21.06
CA PRO A 250 10.25 -13.04 -21.81
C PRO A 250 8.83 -13.59 -21.60
N THR A 251 7.96 -12.76 -21.02
CA THR A 251 6.49 -12.89 -20.86
C THR A 251 6.02 -14.17 -20.15
N PRO A 252 5.44 -14.09 -18.93
CA PRO A 252 4.68 -15.21 -18.41
C PRO A 252 3.42 -15.40 -19.28
N GLU A 253 3.31 -16.56 -19.93
CA GLU A 253 2.02 -17.25 -19.93
C GLU A 253 1.68 -17.54 -18.46
N PRO A 254 0.45 -17.32 -17.99
CA PRO A 254 0.15 -17.36 -16.56
C PRO A 254 0.41 -18.77 -16.01
N GLU A 255 1.58 -18.97 -15.40
CA GLU A 255 1.69 -19.95 -14.31
C GLU A 255 0.76 -19.48 -13.20
N PRO A 256 0.01 -20.40 -12.57
CA PRO A 256 -0.90 -20.03 -11.50
C PRO A 256 -0.10 -19.27 -10.46
N THR A 257 -0.57 -18.07 -10.12
CA THR A 257 -0.15 -17.31 -8.95
C THR A 257 0.06 -18.32 -7.81
N PRO A 258 1.22 -18.38 -7.14
CA PRO A 258 1.30 -19.13 -5.90
C PRO A 258 0.15 -18.61 -5.04
N THR A 259 -0.78 -19.48 -4.67
CA THR A 259 -1.89 -19.10 -3.81
C THR A 259 -1.27 -18.41 -2.60
N PRO A 260 -1.59 -17.13 -2.33
CA PRO A 260 -1.01 -16.45 -1.19
C PRO A 260 -1.29 -17.31 0.05
N GLU A 261 -0.24 -17.62 0.81
CA GLU A 261 -0.34 -18.58 1.91
C GLU A 261 -1.01 -17.92 3.11
N SER A 262 -2.11 -18.54 3.56
CA SER A 262 -2.83 -18.16 4.77
C SER A 262 -1.88 -18.14 5.98
N SER A 263 -1.78 -16.99 6.64
CA SER A 263 -0.94 -16.74 7.80
C SER A 263 -1.78 -16.64 9.08
N ILE A 264 -1.24 -17.14 10.19
CA ILE A 264 -1.77 -16.88 11.53
C ILE A 264 -0.88 -15.83 12.18
N ILE A 265 -1.42 -14.62 12.37
CA ILE A 265 -0.73 -13.47 12.93
C ILE A 265 -1.32 -13.22 14.33
N VAL A 266 -0.47 -13.27 15.36
CA VAL A 266 -0.91 -13.15 16.76
C VAL A 266 -0.17 -12.01 17.43
N GLY A 267 -0.94 -11.07 17.99
CA GLY A 267 -0.49 -9.94 18.78
C GLY A 267 -0.13 -10.33 20.22
N THR A 268 -0.24 -9.36 21.11
CA THR A 268 0.17 -9.46 22.51
C THR A 268 -0.91 -8.87 23.41
N SER A 269 -0.69 -8.79 24.73
CA SER A 269 -1.61 -8.09 25.64
C SER A 269 -1.46 -6.57 25.65
N ARG A 270 -0.81 -5.99 24.63
CA ARG A 270 -0.58 -4.55 24.47
C ARG A 270 -1.06 -4.14 23.08
N GLY A 271 -1.41 -2.86 22.91
CA GLY A 271 -1.79 -2.33 21.60
C GLY A 271 -0.76 -2.61 20.51
N ASN A 272 -1.22 -3.24 19.43
CA ASN A 272 -0.48 -3.73 18.29
C ASN A 272 -0.94 -3.07 16.98
N THR A 273 -0.13 -3.18 15.94
CA THR A 273 -0.52 -2.95 14.56
C THR A 273 -0.16 -4.23 13.80
N LEU A 274 -1.15 -4.92 13.27
CA LEU A 274 -1.02 -6.23 12.65
C LEU A 274 -1.53 -6.14 11.20
N ASN A 275 -0.74 -6.64 10.25
CA ASN A 275 -1.05 -6.58 8.83
C ASN A 275 -1.05 -7.99 8.23
N GLY A 276 -2.15 -8.35 7.57
CA GLY A 276 -2.26 -9.51 6.72
C GLY A 276 -1.53 -9.33 5.39
N THR A 277 -1.77 -10.27 4.49
CA THR A 277 -1.13 -10.47 3.21
C THR A 277 -2.17 -10.26 2.10
N ALA A 278 -2.03 -10.93 0.95
CA ALA A 278 -3.10 -11.00 -0.05
C ALA A 278 -3.88 -12.34 0.03
N ALA A 279 -3.59 -13.14 1.06
CA ALA A 279 -4.19 -14.44 1.34
C ALA A 279 -5.39 -14.30 2.29
N ALA A 280 -6.12 -15.40 2.47
CA ALA A 280 -7.05 -15.51 3.59
C ALA A 280 -6.27 -15.71 4.90
N ASP A 281 -6.12 -14.68 5.70
CA ASP A 281 -5.34 -14.65 6.93
C ASP A 281 -6.20 -14.78 8.20
N GLN A 282 -5.56 -15.17 9.30
CA GLN A 282 -6.13 -15.14 10.65
C GLN A 282 -5.30 -14.20 11.52
N ILE A 283 -5.87 -13.08 11.92
CA ILE A 283 -5.20 -12.03 12.70
C ILE A 283 -5.88 -11.92 14.07
N GLN A 284 -5.09 -12.03 15.15
CA GLN A 284 -5.56 -11.96 16.53
C GLN A 284 -4.82 -10.86 17.30
N GLY A 285 -5.50 -9.81 17.74
CA GLY A 285 -4.94 -8.71 18.55
C GLY A 285 -4.63 -9.13 20.00
N LEU A 286 -5.51 -9.96 20.58
CA LEU A 286 -5.53 -10.41 21.97
C LEU A 286 -5.94 -9.33 22.97
N GLY A 287 -5.06 -8.38 23.30
CA GLY A 287 -5.42 -7.35 24.26
C GLY A 287 -4.67 -6.06 24.08
N GLY A 288 -5.28 -4.95 24.48
CA GLY A 288 -4.78 -3.62 24.18
C GLY A 288 -5.69 -2.93 23.16
N ASN A 289 -5.25 -1.81 22.62
CA ASN A 289 -6.00 -1.10 21.58
C ASN A 289 -5.26 -1.31 20.27
N ASP A 290 -5.77 -2.20 19.46
CA ASP A 290 -5.11 -2.77 18.30
C ASP A 290 -5.57 -2.13 16.99
N ARG A 291 -4.73 -2.23 15.97
CA ARG A 291 -5.06 -1.94 14.57
C ARG A 291 -4.79 -3.16 13.73
N LEU A 292 -5.83 -3.76 13.17
CA LEU A 292 -5.74 -4.98 12.37
C LEU A 292 -6.14 -4.67 10.93
N TYR A 293 -5.30 -5.06 9.97
CA TYR A 293 -5.52 -4.88 8.54
C TYR A 293 -5.48 -6.24 7.84
N GLY A 294 -6.58 -6.69 7.25
CA GLY A 294 -6.66 -7.93 6.47
C GLY A 294 -5.96 -7.80 5.12
N ARG A 295 -6.29 -6.71 4.41
CA ARG A 295 -5.83 -6.34 3.05
C ARG A 295 -6.60 -7.08 1.98
N ASP A 296 -5.99 -7.90 1.14
CA ASP A 296 -6.74 -8.67 0.14
C ASP A 296 -6.90 -10.09 0.67
N GLY A 297 -8.04 -10.73 0.48
CA GLY A 297 -8.25 -12.09 0.97
C GLY A 297 -9.61 -12.28 1.59
N ASN A 298 -9.87 -13.47 2.10
CA ASN A 298 -11.05 -13.70 2.94
C ASN A 298 -10.54 -13.89 4.36
N ASP A 299 -10.39 -12.78 5.06
CA ASP A 299 -9.65 -12.71 6.31
C ASP A 299 -10.53 -12.95 7.52
N ARG A 300 -9.89 -13.32 8.61
CA ARG A 300 -10.50 -13.36 9.94
C ARG A 300 -9.69 -12.49 10.89
N LEU A 301 -10.28 -11.38 11.30
CA LEU A 301 -9.70 -10.42 12.25
C LEU A 301 -10.42 -10.53 13.58
N ASP A 302 -9.67 -10.65 14.67
CA ASP A 302 -10.16 -10.72 16.05
C ASP A 302 -9.39 -9.71 16.90
N GLY A 303 -10.02 -8.60 17.28
CA GLY A 303 -9.40 -7.54 18.09
C GLY A 303 -9.07 -8.01 19.50
N GLY A 304 -10.03 -8.65 20.16
CA GLY A 304 -9.85 -9.28 21.45
C GLY A 304 -10.36 -8.40 22.58
N THR A 305 -9.47 -7.80 23.37
CA THR A 305 -9.87 -6.96 24.52
C THR A 305 -9.25 -5.57 24.43
N GLY A 306 -10.05 -4.53 24.62
CA GLY A 306 -9.64 -3.13 24.49
C GLY A 306 -10.31 -2.50 23.27
N ASN A 307 -9.96 -1.24 22.95
CA ASN A 307 -10.67 -0.51 21.89
C ASN A 307 -9.90 -0.64 20.58
N ASP A 308 -10.41 -1.46 19.69
CA ASP A 308 -9.71 -1.90 18.49
C ASP A 308 -10.21 -1.21 17.23
N SER A 309 -9.41 -1.25 16.17
CA SER A 309 -9.80 -0.80 14.84
C SER A 309 -9.41 -1.86 13.81
N LEU A 310 -10.41 -2.37 13.10
CA LEU A 310 -10.28 -3.50 12.19
C LEU A 310 -10.67 -3.06 10.77
N TRP A 311 -9.79 -3.33 9.80
CA TRP A 311 -10.02 -3.13 8.37
C TRP A 311 -9.93 -4.48 7.67
N GLY A 312 -11.04 -4.96 7.11
CA GLY A 312 -11.08 -6.20 6.32
C GLY A 312 -10.27 -6.04 5.03
N GLY A 313 -10.71 -5.12 4.18
CA GLY A 313 -10.02 -4.79 2.94
C GLY A 313 -10.82 -5.31 1.75
N THR A 314 -10.21 -6.06 0.84
CA THR A 314 -10.93 -6.67 -0.28
C THR A 314 -11.15 -8.16 -0.06
N GLY A 315 -12.38 -8.63 -0.29
CA GLY A 315 -12.78 -10.02 -0.17
C GLY A 315 -13.86 -10.21 0.89
N ALA A 316 -14.16 -11.46 1.25
CA ALA A 316 -15.25 -11.76 2.18
C ALA A 316 -14.68 -12.03 3.57
N ASP A 317 -14.68 -11.00 4.41
CA ASP A 317 -13.97 -11.01 5.67
C ASP A 317 -14.87 -11.33 6.86
N THR A 318 -14.26 -11.73 7.97
CA THR A 318 -14.92 -11.86 9.27
C THR A 318 -14.18 -11.02 10.30
N LEU A 319 -14.81 -9.95 10.75
CA LEU A 319 -14.27 -9.02 11.75
C LEU A 319 -14.98 -9.22 13.08
N LEU A 320 -14.22 -9.41 14.15
CA LEU A 320 -14.69 -9.49 15.53
C LEU A 320 -13.99 -8.39 16.34
N GLY A 321 -14.73 -7.40 16.81
CA GLY A 321 -14.21 -6.35 17.69
C GLY A 321 -13.72 -6.95 19.01
N GLY A 322 -14.65 -7.57 19.74
CA GLY A 322 -14.34 -8.24 21.01
C GLY A 322 -14.91 -7.45 22.18
N ASP A 323 -14.20 -7.37 23.31
CA ASP A 323 -14.60 -6.51 24.42
C ASP A 323 -13.99 -5.13 24.22
N GLY A 324 -14.77 -4.06 24.13
CA GLY A 324 -14.17 -2.76 23.85
C GLY A 324 -15.10 -1.66 23.38
N ARG A 325 -14.55 -0.78 22.55
CA ARG A 325 -15.32 0.19 21.76
C ARG A 325 -14.64 0.21 20.43
N ASP A 326 -15.12 -0.66 19.56
CA ASP A 326 -14.37 -1.07 18.40
C ASP A 326 -14.87 -0.34 17.16
N VAL A 327 -14.01 -0.23 16.17
CA VAL A 327 -14.34 0.37 14.88
C VAL A 327 -14.04 -0.64 13.77
N LEU A 328 -15.09 -1.11 13.11
CA LEU A 328 -15.02 -2.15 12.09
C LEU A 328 -15.30 -1.54 10.72
N TYR A 329 -14.35 -1.71 9.81
CA TYR A 329 -14.46 -1.39 8.39
C TYR A 329 -14.41 -2.71 7.62
N GLY A 330 -15.56 -3.21 7.13
CA GLY A 330 -15.56 -4.38 6.24
C GLY A 330 -14.85 -4.06 4.92
N GLU A 331 -15.12 -2.87 4.40
CA GLU A 331 -14.61 -2.35 3.13
C GLU A 331 -15.25 -3.05 1.91
N ALA A 332 -14.48 -3.76 1.09
CA ALA A 332 -14.95 -4.27 -0.20
C ALA A 332 -15.18 -5.78 -0.16
N GLY A 333 -16.41 -6.20 0.09
CA GLY A 333 -16.88 -7.55 -0.21
C GLY A 333 -18.05 -7.94 0.67
N LEU A 334 -18.27 -9.24 0.86
CA LEU A 334 -19.41 -9.72 1.65
C LEU A 334 -18.94 -10.06 3.05
N ASP A 335 -18.95 -9.06 3.93
CA ASP A 335 -18.29 -9.18 5.23
C ASP A 335 -19.24 -9.62 6.34
N ILE A 336 -18.68 -10.28 7.35
CA ILE A 336 -19.35 -10.62 8.59
C ILE A 336 -18.74 -9.78 9.70
N LEU A 337 -19.53 -8.87 10.26
CA LEU A 337 -19.08 -7.93 11.27
C LEU A 337 -19.74 -8.28 12.61
N THR A 338 -18.93 -8.37 13.66
CA THR A 338 -19.38 -8.65 15.03
C THR A 338 -18.70 -7.64 15.94
N GLY A 339 -19.47 -6.76 16.57
CA GLY A 339 -18.92 -5.73 17.46
C GLY A 339 -18.38 -6.35 18.74
N GLY A 340 -19.19 -7.20 19.36
CA GLY A 340 -18.91 -7.81 20.63
C GLY A 340 -19.49 -7.01 21.79
N GLY A 341 -18.71 -6.86 22.85
CA GLY A 341 -19.13 -6.19 24.07
C GLY A 341 -18.69 -4.73 24.06
N GLY A 342 -19.63 -3.80 24.10
CA GLY A 342 -19.35 -2.38 24.30
C GLY A 342 -20.09 -1.52 23.30
N ALA A 343 -19.52 -0.37 22.97
CA ALA A 343 -20.17 0.61 22.10
C ALA A 343 -19.39 0.74 20.80
N ASP A 344 -19.83 -0.01 19.79
CA ASP A 344 -19.06 -0.28 18.59
C ASP A 344 -19.55 0.53 17.39
N ARG A 345 -18.67 0.65 16.40
CA ARG A 345 -18.91 1.44 15.20
C ARG A 345 -18.68 0.59 13.95
N PHE A 346 -19.74 0.37 13.18
CA PHE A 346 -19.68 -0.32 11.90
C PHE A 346 -19.64 0.72 10.78
N VAL A 347 -18.52 0.84 10.08
CA VAL A 347 -18.27 1.94 9.14
C VAL A 347 -18.40 1.50 7.70
N PHE A 348 -19.27 2.19 6.97
CA PHE A 348 -19.51 2.01 5.54
C PHE A 348 -18.87 3.18 4.77
N ASN A 349 -17.67 2.92 4.24
CA ASN A 349 -16.80 3.86 3.52
C ASN A 349 -16.54 3.46 2.05
N THR A 350 -17.13 2.35 1.60
CA THR A 350 -16.84 1.73 0.29
C THR A 350 -18.05 1.81 -0.65
N ALA A 351 -17.80 1.77 -1.96
CA ALA A 351 -18.85 1.86 -2.97
C ALA A 351 -19.93 0.80 -2.78
N LEU A 352 -21.20 1.20 -2.86
CA LEU A 352 -22.33 0.30 -2.67
C LEU A 352 -22.55 -0.61 -3.88
N GLY A 353 -23.06 -1.82 -3.65
CA GLY A 353 -23.46 -2.75 -4.70
C GLY A 353 -23.78 -4.13 -4.16
N SER A 354 -24.35 -4.99 -5.00
CA SER A 354 -24.74 -6.35 -4.58
C SER A 354 -23.58 -7.25 -4.14
N GLY A 355 -22.33 -6.85 -4.39
CA GLY A 355 -21.13 -7.53 -3.91
C GLY A 355 -20.59 -7.01 -2.57
N ASN A 356 -21.18 -5.93 -2.03
CA ASN A 356 -20.75 -5.23 -0.81
C ASN A 356 -21.93 -5.09 0.16
N VAL A 357 -22.57 -6.22 0.49
CA VAL A 357 -23.70 -6.28 1.42
C VAL A 357 -23.24 -7.02 2.66
N ASP A 358 -22.88 -6.27 3.69
CA ASP A 358 -22.29 -6.83 4.91
C ASP A 358 -23.37 -7.41 5.83
N ASN A 359 -22.97 -8.29 6.72
CA ASN A 359 -23.83 -8.86 7.73
C ASN A 359 -23.29 -8.53 9.13
N ILE A 360 -23.97 -7.62 9.83
CA ILE A 360 -23.68 -7.28 11.22
C ILE A 360 -24.47 -8.24 12.11
N THR A 361 -23.77 -9.04 12.90
CA THR A 361 -24.36 -10.21 13.54
C THR A 361 -24.98 -9.91 14.91
N ASP A 362 -24.51 -8.89 15.61
CA ASP A 362 -24.81 -8.66 17.03
C ASP A 362 -25.20 -7.22 17.40
N PHE A 363 -25.56 -6.40 16.40
CA PHE A 363 -25.88 -4.98 16.59
C PHE A 363 -26.81 -4.72 17.80
N SER A 364 -26.30 -3.94 18.75
CA SER A 364 -27.01 -3.42 19.92
C SER A 364 -27.58 -2.03 19.64
N VAL A 365 -28.91 -1.89 19.61
CA VAL A 365 -29.58 -0.57 19.48
C VAL A 365 -29.35 0.35 20.69
N VAL A 366 -28.72 -0.14 21.75
CA VAL A 366 -28.43 0.66 22.95
C VAL A 366 -27.01 1.23 22.90
N ASP A 367 -26.07 0.48 22.33
CA ASP A 367 -24.65 0.79 22.46
C ASP A 367 -23.98 1.11 21.10
N ASP A 368 -24.40 0.46 20.02
CA ASP A 368 -23.69 0.50 18.74
C ASP A 368 -24.15 1.61 17.82
N THR A 369 -23.30 1.93 16.84
CA THR A 369 -23.59 2.93 15.81
C THR A 369 -23.19 2.44 14.43
N ILE A 370 -24.09 2.60 13.47
CA ILE A 370 -23.78 2.45 12.04
C ILE A 370 -23.27 3.79 11.51
N VAL A 371 -22.12 3.79 10.88
CA VAL A 371 -21.44 5.00 10.41
C VAL A 371 -21.42 5.01 8.89
N LEU A 372 -21.92 6.09 8.30
CA LEU A 372 -22.13 6.22 6.86
C LEU A 372 -21.25 7.35 6.32
N GLU A 373 -20.34 7.07 5.39
CA GLU A 373 -19.52 8.10 4.78
C GLU A 373 -20.29 8.90 3.72
N ASN A 374 -20.40 10.22 3.88
CA ASN A 374 -21.19 11.05 2.97
C ASN A 374 -20.67 11.07 1.52
N ALA A 375 -19.39 10.72 1.31
CA ALA A 375 -18.80 10.55 -0.02
C ALA A 375 -19.44 9.39 -0.79
N ILE A 376 -19.92 8.37 -0.07
CA ILE A 376 -20.64 7.21 -0.62
C ILE A 376 -22.15 7.46 -0.59
N PHE A 377 -22.67 7.86 0.58
CA PHE A 377 -24.08 8.13 0.81
C PHE A 377 -24.42 9.58 0.43
N THR A 378 -24.16 9.95 -0.81
CA THR A 378 -24.14 11.34 -1.33
C THR A 378 -25.42 12.17 -1.15
N ALA A 379 -26.56 11.53 -0.89
CA ALA A 379 -27.82 12.21 -0.60
C ALA A 379 -27.95 12.60 0.89
N LEU A 380 -27.05 12.12 1.77
CA LEU A 380 -26.93 12.50 3.18
C LEU A 380 -26.00 13.72 3.29
N ARG A 381 -26.59 14.91 3.43
CA ARG A 381 -25.85 16.19 3.30
C ARG A 381 -25.29 16.77 4.59
N SER A 382 -25.65 16.21 5.74
CA SER A 382 -25.25 16.72 7.06
C SER A 382 -24.51 15.64 7.83
N THR A 383 -23.34 15.98 8.37
CA THR A 383 -22.57 15.12 9.27
C THR A 383 -23.16 15.12 10.68
N GLY A 384 -22.86 14.08 11.46
CA GLY A 384 -23.42 13.84 12.79
C GLY A 384 -24.57 12.81 12.75
N THR A 385 -25.44 12.82 13.76
CA THR A 385 -26.58 11.89 13.82
C THR A 385 -27.48 12.03 12.59
N LEU A 386 -27.93 10.89 12.04
CA LEU A 386 -28.82 10.88 10.89
C LEU A 386 -30.13 11.63 11.21
N SER A 387 -30.56 12.49 10.28
CA SER A 387 -31.85 13.19 10.40
C SER A 387 -32.99 12.18 10.54
N SER A 388 -33.91 12.42 11.47
CA SER A 388 -35.09 11.56 11.63
C SER A 388 -35.97 11.50 10.39
N SER A 389 -35.90 12.52 9.53
CA SER A 389 -36.60 12.54 8.23
C SER A 389 -35.90 11.71 7.14
N ALA A 390 -34.66 11.29 7.36
CA ALA A 390 -33.88 10.52 6.40
C ALA A 390 -33.89 9.01 6.71
N PHE A 391 -34.53 8.61 7.81
CA PHE A 391 -34.60 7.23 8.27
C PHE A 391 -36.04 6.75 8.34
N TYR A 392 -36.28 5.55 7.81
CA TYR A 392 -37.56 4.86 7.93
C TYR A 392 -37.40 3.37 8.22
N ALA A 393 -38.14 2.88 9.20
CA ALA A 393 -38.24 1.45 9.49
C ALA A 393 -39.48 0.86 8.81
N GLY A 394 -39.28 0.11 7.73
CA GLY A 394 -40.33 -0.51 6.94
C GLY A 394 -39.81 -1.30 5.75
N THR A 395 -40.71 -1.82 4.91
CA THR A 395 -40.32 -2.67 3.77
C THR A 395 -39.89 -1.88 2.52
N ALA A 396 -40.14 -0.57 2.49
CA ALA A 396 -39.77 0.36 1.42
C ALA A 396 -39.81 1.79 1.99
N ALA A 397 -39.26 2.78 1.26
CA ALA A 397 -39.36 4.19 1.60
C ALA A 397 -40.84 4.61 1.80
N HIS A 398 -41.09 5.41 2.82
CA HIS A 398 -42.40 5.99 3.14
C HIS A 398 -42.64 7.25 2.31
N ASP A 399 -41.62 8.11 2.16
CA ASP A 399 -41.69 9.32 1.35
C ASP A 399 -40.33 9.75 0.79
N SER A 400 -40.34 10.79 -0.06
CA SER A 400 -39.18 11.32 -0.79
C SER A 400 -38.03 11.84 0.09
N THR A 401 -38.17 11.88 1.41
CA THR A 401 -37.10 12.30 2.33
C THR A 401 -36.31 11.14 2.91
N ASP A 402 -36.84 9.92 2.86
CA ASP A 402 -36.16 8.73 3.35
C ASP A 402 -34.93 8.43 2.50
N ARG A 403 -33.82 8.13 3.18
CA ARG A 403 -32.55 7.76 2.54
C ARG A 403 -32.03 6.43 3.05
N ILE A 404 -32.25 6.12 4.32
CA ILE A 404 -31.90 4.85 4.94
C ILE A 404 -33.19 4.14 5.35
N ILE A 405 -33.42 2.97 4.78
CA ILE A 405 -34.59 2.14 5.04
C ILE A 405 -34.13 0.87 5.74
N TYR A 406 -34.72 0.58 6.90
CA TYR A 406 -34.50 -0.68 7.62
C TYR A 406 -35.75 -1.57 7.54
N ASN A 407 -35.60 -2.79 7.03
CA ASN A 407 -36.68 -3.78 7.01
C ASN A 407 -36.56 -4.73 8.23
N PRO A 408 -37.40 -4.59 9.27
CA PRO A 408 -37.28 -5.40 10.49
C PRO A 408 -37.57 -6.89 10.26
N ASN A 409 -38.26 -7.26 9.19
CA ASN A 409 -38.58 -8.66 8.89
C ASN A 409 -37.41 -9.41 8.29
N THR A 410 -36.53 -8.70 7.56
CA THR A 410 -35.38 -9.30 6.85
C THR A 410 -34.04 -8.86 7.40
N GLY A 411 -34.00 -7.81 8.22
CA GLY A 411 -32.78 -7.19 8.72
C GLY A 411 -32.10 -6.26 7.72
N ALA A 412 -32.64 -6.11 6.52
CA ALA A 412 -31.98 -5.39 5.43
C ALA A 412 -31.93 -3.87 5.69
N LEU A 413 -30.76 -3.28 5.45
CA LEU A 413 -30.53 -1.85 5.39
C LEU A 413 -30.30 -1.44 3.93
N VAL A 414 -31.12 -0.52 3.47
CA VAL A 414 -31.15 -0.06 2.08
C VAL A 414 -30.91 1.44 2.04
N TYR A 415 -29.99 1.85 1.18
CA TYR A 415 -29.80 3.24 0.82
C TYR A 415 -30.61 3.58 -0.44
N ASP A 416 -31.57 4.48 -0.29
CA ASP A 416 -32.40 5.01 -1.37
C ASP A 416 -31.98 6.46 -1.65
N ALA A 417 -31.18 6.66 -2.70
CA ALA A 417 -30.62 7.97 -3.01
C ALA A 417 -31.69 8.99 -3.47
N ASP A 418 -32.76 8.53 -4.12
CA ASP A 418 -33.85 9.38 -4.62
C ASP A 418 -35.02 9.50 -3.64
N GLY A 419 -35.13 8.56 -2.70
CA GLY A 419 -36.15 8.49 -1.66
C GLY A 419 -37.54 8.07 -2.16
N THR A 420 -37.66 7.61 -3.40
CA THR A 420 -38.93 7.29 -4.06
C THR A 420 -39.11 5.81 -4.32
N GLY A 421 -38.79 4.97 -3.33
CA GLY A 421 -39.27 3.59 -3.27
C GLY A 421 -38.41 2.56 -4.02
N SER A 422 -38.79 1.29 -3.92
CA SER A 422 -37.91 0.10 -4.01
C SER A 422 -37.17 -0.16 -5.32
N ALA A 423 -37.29 0.67 -6.36
CA ALA A 423 -36.68 0.41 -7.68
C ALA A 423 -35.25 0.96 -7.83
N ALA A 424 -34.80 1.86 -6.93
CA ALA A 424 -33.46 2.48 -6.98
C ALA A 424 -32.62 2.30 -5.70
N GLY A 425 -33.18 1.66 -4.67
CA GLY A 425 -32.49 1.41 -3.40
C GLY A 425 -31.40 0.35 -3.54
N VAL A 426 -30.25 0.60 -2.91
CA VAL A 426 -29.13 -0.34 -2.83
C VAL A 426 -29.03 -0.87 -1.41
N GLU A 427 -29.21 -2.18 -1.24
CA GLU A 427 -28.93 -2.85 0.02
C GLU A 427 -27.42 -2.79 0.30
N PHE A 428 -27.03 -2.42 1.52
CA PHE A 428 -25.61 -2.29 1.91
C PHE A 428 -25.26 -3.08 3.16
N ALA A 429 -26.25 -3.44 3.98
CA ALA A 429 -26.01 -4.27 5.16
C ALA A 429 -27.25 -5.07 5.56
N ARG A 430 -27.03 -6.11 6.33
CA ARG A 430 -28.05 -6.88 7.05
C ARG A 430 -27.73 -6.93 8.53
N LEU A 431 -28.78 -6.80 9.34
CA LEU A 431 -28.74 -6.97 10.78
C LEU A 431 -29.55 -8.20 11.20
N THR A 432 -29.42 -8.59 12.46
CA THR A 432 -30.40 -9.48 13.10
C THR A 432 -31.82 -8.91 12.98
N THR A 433 -32.80 -9.77 12.71
CA THR A 433 -34.20 -9.38 12.49
C THR A 433 -34.89 -8.92 13.78
N GLY A 434 -35.89 -8.07 13.66
CA GLY A 434 -36.72 -7.62 14.79
C GLY A 434 -36.10 -6.52 15.66
N LEU A 435 -34.97 -5.93 15.27
CA LEU A 435 -34.42 -4.75 15.96
C LEU A 435 -35.35 -3.55 15.79
N SER A 436 -35.34 -2.65 16.78
CA SER A 436 -36.14 -1.41 16.75
C SER A 436 -35.23 -0.21 16.53
N LEU A 437 -34.63 -0.14 15.34
CA LEU A 437 -33.72 0.93 14.97
C LEU A 437 -34.39 2.31 14.93
N GLN A 438 -33.61 3.32 15.28
CA GLN A 438 -33.93 4.74 15.20
C GLN A 438 -32.86 5.49 14.43
N SER A 439 -33.14 6.73 14.02
CA SER A 439 -32.13 7.56 13.33
C SER A 439 -30.92 7.88 14.21
N SER A 440 -31.04 7.76 15.54
CA SER A 440 -29.94 7.91 16.49
C SER A 440 -28.86 6.84 16.36
N ASP A 441 -29.22 5.68 15.80
CA ASP A 441 -28.34 4.52 15.68
C ASP A 441 -27.41 4.66 14.46
N PHE A 442 -27.56 5.76 13.72
CA PHE A 442 -26.79 6.10 12.53
C PHE A 442 -26.06 7.42 12.70
N ALA A 443 -24.80 7.44 12.30
CA ALA A 443 -23.99 8.65 12.19
C ALA A 443 -23.49 8.81 10.75
N VAL A 444 -23.47 10.05 10.26
CA VAL A 444 -22.92 10.43 8.96
C VAL A 444 -21.60 11.14 9.19
N ILE A 445 -20.55 10.70 8.51
CA ILE A 445 -19.21 11.32 8.58
C ILE A 445 -18.83 12.00 7.28
#